data_AF-A0A951TRY6-F1
#
_entry.id   AF-A0A951TRY6-F1
#
_cell.length_a   1.000
_cell.length_b   1.000
_cell.length_c   1.000
_cell.angle_alpha   90.00
_cell.angle_beta   90.00
_cell.angle_gamma   90.00
#
_symmetry.space_group_name_H-M   'P 1'
#
loop_
_entity.id
_entity.type
_entity.pdbx_description
1 polymer ?
#
loop_
_entity_poly.entity_id
_entity_poly.type
_entity_poly.pdbx_seq_one_letter_code
_entity_poly.pdbx_strand_id
1 'polypeptide(L)'
;PQKKNPDIAELARGKSGRLIGHVTGSLAMLKGLPLTYDRDMQEAQEPCFDAVETLLLVLPAMAGMIATMTVHAEVLEASAATGFALATDVAELLVRNGVAFREAHEAVGRLVVWCTTHGKDLPDATDAELAEISPHLTPDVRTVLSVRGAIAARDGHGGTAAVRVGEQLAAVRLELADQRRWADAG
;
A
#
# COMPACT_ATOMS: atom_id res chain seq x y z
N PRO A 1 22.24 -18.60 9.71
CA PRO A 1 21.17 -18.38 10.73
C PRO A 1 20.24 -17.18 10.48
N GLN A 2 20.64 -16.17 9.68
CA GLN A 2 19.81 -14.96 9.39
C GLN A 2 18.82 -15.12 8.23
N LYS A 3 19.02 -16.13 7.37
CA LYS A 3 18.12 -16.40 6.25
C LYS A 3 16.82 -17.01 6.78
N LYS A 4 15.75 -16.23 6.76
CA LYS A 4 14.37 -16.67 6.99
C LYS A 4 13.64 -16.59 5.64
N ASN A 5 13.00 -17.67 5.22
CA ASN A 5 12.23 -17.68 3.99
C ASN A 5 10.76 -17.35 4.31
N PRO A 6 10.04 -16.62 3.44
CA PRO A 6 8.64 -16.29 3.65
C PRO A 6 7.71 -17.42 3.17
N ASP A 7 7.97 -18.67 3.58
CA ASP A 7 7.31 -19.87 3.03
C ASP A 7 5.78 -19.79 3.10
N ILE A 8 5.23 -19.26 4.21
CA ILE A 8 3.77 -19.07 4.38
C ILE A 8 3.20 -18.16 3.30
N ALA A 9 3.86 -17.02 3.03
CA ALA A 9 3.41 -16.07 2.02
C ALA A 9 3.57 -16.64 0.60
N GLU A 10 4.64 -17.38 0.34
CA GLU A 10 4.88 -18.04 -0.96
C GLU A 10 3.83 -19.11 -1.25
N LEU A 11 3.51 -19.95 -0.26
CA LEU A 11 2.48 -20.97 -0.35
C LEU A 11 1.09 -20.36 -0.50
N ALA A 12 0.77 -19.29 0.24
CA ALA A 12 -0.48 -18.55 0.07
C ALA A 12 -0.60 -17.99 -1.36
N ARG A 13 0.48 -17.41 -1.89
CA ARG A 13 0.53 -16.91 -3.27
C ARG A 13 0.39 -18.02 -4.31
N GLY A 14 0.95 -19.21 -4.09
CA GLY A 14 0.74 -20.35 -4.98
C GLY A 14 -0.70 -20.88 -4.92
N LYS A 15 -1.28 -20.95 -3.73
CA LYS A 15 -2.64 -21.43 -3.49
C LYS A 15 -3.70 -20.50 -4.07
N SER A 16 -3.44 -19.21 -4.23
CA SER A 16 -4.38 -18.31 -4.94
C SER A 16 -4.59 -18.74 -6.39
N GLY A 17 -3.52 -19.17 -7.09
CA GLY A 17 -3.61 -19.72 -8.44
C GLY A 17 -4.46 -20.99 -8.51
N ARG A 18 -4.35 -21.86 -7.49
CA ARG A 18 -5.21 -23.06 -7.35
C ARG A 18 -6.69 -22.69 -7.25
N LEU A 19 -7.03 -21.73 -6.39
CA LEU A 19 -8.42 -21.28 -6.21
C LEU A 19 -8.98 -20.59 -7.46
N ILE A 20 -8.16 -19.83 -8.19
CA ILE A 20 -8.54 -19.28 -9.50
C ILE A 20 -8.85 -20.42 -10.49
N GLY A 21 -8.05 -21.48 -10.48
CA GLY A 21 -8.29 -22.68 -11.28
C GLY A 21 -9.62 -23.34 -10.96
N HIS A 22 -9.98 -23.47 -9.68
CA HIS A 22 -11.28 -24.00 -9.27
C HIS A 22 -12.44 -23.18 -9.84
N VAL A 23 -12.43 -21.86 -9.63
CA VAL A 23 -13.50 -20.98 -10.16
C VAL A 23 -13.60 -21.12 -11.68
N THR A 24 -12.47 -21.11 -12.38
CA THR A 24 -12.44 -21.24 -13.84
C THR A 24 -12.99 -22.59 -14.31
N GLY A 25 -12.60 -23.68 -13.66
CA GLY A 25 -13.09 -25.03 -13.96
C GLY A 25 -14.59 -25.17 -13.70
N SER A 26 -15.07 -24.67 -12.56
CA SER A 26 -16.50 -24.70 -12.23
C SER A 26 -17.34 -23.89 -13.21
N LEU A 27 -16.89 -22.69 -13.61
CA LEU A 27 -17.59 -21.89 -14.62
C LEU A 27 -17.62 -22.58 -15.99
N ALA A 28 -16.52 -23.25 -16.37
CA ALA A 28 -16.46 -24.01 -17.62
C ALA A 28 -17.39 -25.23 -17.61
N MET A 29 -17.47 -25.96 -16.49
CA MET A 29 -18.39 -27.09 -16.31
C MET A 29 -19.85 -26.65 -16.44
N LEU A 30 -20.23 -25.54 -15.81
CA LEU A 30 -21.61 -25.03 -15.85
C LEU A 30 -22.01 -24.46 -17.21
N LYS A 31 -21.04 -24.15 -18.08
CA LYS A 31 -21.28 -23.44 -19.33
C LYS A 31 -22.10 -24.28 -20.31
N GLY A 32 -23.34 -23.86 -20.54
CA GLY A 32 -24.20 -24.42 -21.59
C GLY A 32 -24.93 -25.70 -21.20
N LEU A 33 -24.95 -26.04 -19.91
CA LEU A 33 -25.82 -27.11 -19.41
C LEU A 33 -27.30 -26.72 -19.61
N PRO A 34 -28.14 -27.65 -20.10
CA PRO A 34 -29.58 -27.44 -20.11
C PRO A 34 -30.14 -27.43 -18.68
N LEU A 35 -31.41 -27.06 -18.52
CA LEU A 35 -32.12 -27.28 -17.27
C LEU A 35 -32.64 -28.72 -17.21
N THR A 36 -32.73 -29.39 -16.05
CA THR A 36 -32.55 -28.87 -14.69
C THR A 36 -31.34 -29.45 -13.96
N TYR A 37 -31.38 -30.74 -13.60
CA TYR A 37 -30.25 -31.42 -12.97
C TYR A 37 -29.50 -32.26 -14.02
N ASP A 38 -28.21 -32.01 -14.15
CA ASP A 38 -27.26 -32.81 -14.92
C ASP A 38 -26.19 -33.41 -14.00
N ARG A 39 -25.72 -34.62 -14.33
CA ARG A 39 -24.73 -35.33 -13.50
C ARG A 39 -23.38 -34.61 -13.47
N ASP A 40 -23.07 -33.82 -14.50
CA ASP A 40 -21.93 -32.92 -14.60
C ASP A 40 -21.78 -32.01 -13.37
N MET A 41 -22.89 -31.62 -12.75
CA MET A 41 -22.88 -30.77 -11.54
C MET A 41 -22.19 -31.42 -10.33
N GLN A 42 -21.96 -32.74 -10.34
CA GLN A 42 -21.21 -33.42 -9.28
C GLN A 42 -19.74 -32.97 -9.25
N GLU A 43 -19.17 -32.58 -10.38
CA GLU A 43 -17.79 -32.07 -10.50
C GLU A 43 -17.57 -30.73 -9.78
N ALA A 44 -18.64 -30.07 -9.30
CA ALA A 44 -18.52 -28.87 -8.48
C ALA A 44 -18.08 -29.19 -7.03
N GLN A 45 -18.25 -30.43 -6.56
CA GLN A 45 -18.01 -30.77 -5.15
C GLN A 45 -16.52 -30.72 -4.78
N GLU A 46 -15.67 -31.38 -5.57
CA GLU A 46 -14.22 -31.46 -5.27
C GLU A 46 -13.55 -30.07 -5.24
N PRO A 47 -13.77 -29.17 -6.23
CA PRO A 47 -13.21 -27.82 -6.18
C PRO A 47 -13.71 -26.99 -5.00
N CYS A 48 -14.96 -27.18 -4.58
CA CYS A 48 -15.52 -26.50 -3.40
C CYS A 48 -14.88 -27.01 -2.11
N PHE A 49 -14.77 -28.32 -1.91
CA PHE A 49 -14.14 -28.88 -0.71
C PHE A 49 -12.67 -28.48 -0.61
N ASP A 50 -11.91 -28.60 -1.70
CA ASP A 50 -10.51 -28.21 -1.68
C ASP A 50 -10.33 -26.70 -1.43
N ALA A 51 -11.24 -25.86 -1.93
CA ALA A 51 -11.20 -24.43 -1.64
C ALA A 51 -11.35 -24.15 -0.14
N VAL A 52 -12.31 -24.80 0.52
CA VAL A 52 -12.53 -24.66 1.96
C VAL A 52 -11.33 -25.18 2.75
N GLU A 53 -10.83 -26.38 2.45
CA GLU A 53 -9.64 -26.94 3.12
C GLU A 53 -8.40 -26.04 2.94
N THR A 54 -8.23 -25.51 1.73
CA THR A 54 -7.14 -24.58 1.42
C THR A 54 -7.24 -23.30 2.27
N LEU A 55 -8.43 -22.71 2.39
CA LEU A 55 -8.64 -21.48 3.16
C LEU A 55 -8.49 -21.71 4.67
N LEU A 56 -9.01 -22.83 5.18
CA LEU A 56 -8.85 -23.23 6.58
C LEU A 56 -7.39 -23.43 6.97
N LEU A 57 -6.52 -23.79 6.02
CA LEU A 57 -5.07 -23.88 6.24
C LEU A 57 -4.38 -22.51 6.11
N VAL A 58 -4.68 -21.74 5.06
CA VAL A 58 -3.94 -20.52 4.71
C VAL A 58 -4.25 -19.37 5.67
N LEU A 59 -5.52 -19.16 6.03
CA LEU A 59 -5.94 -18.03 6.86
C LEU A 59 -5.27 -18.01 8.25
N PRO A 60 -5.28 -19.09 9.06
CA PRO A 60 -4.60 -19.08 10.36
C PRO A 60 -3.08 -18.97 10.23
N ALA A 61 -2.48 -19.56 9.18
CA ALA A 61 -1.04 -19.44 8.94
C ALA A 61 -0.64 -17.99 8.62
N MET A 62 -1.39 -17.30 7.76
CA MET A 62 -1.19 -15.88 7.44
C MET A 62 -1.40 -15.00 8.67
N ALA A 63 -2.46 -15.25 9.45
CA ALA A 63 -2.73 -14.51 10.69
C ALA A 63 -1.57 -14.65 11.69
N GLY A 64 -1.06 -15.87 11.90
CA GLY A 64 0.08 -16.15 12.76
C GLY A 64 1.37 -15.48 12.26
N MET A 65 1.63 -15.50 10.96
CA MET A 65 2.78 -14.81 10.34
C MET A 65 2.74 -13.30 10.62
N ILE A 66 1.59 -12.65 10.43
CA ILE A 66 1.44 -11.21 10.70
C ILE A 66 1.54 -10.92 12.20
N ALA A 67 0.90 -11.73 13.05
CA ALA A 67 0.89 -11.54 14.51
C ALA A 67 2.29 -11.68 15.13
N THR A 68 3.18 -12.45 14.52
CA THR A 68 4.54 -12.71 15.03
C THR A 68 5.62 -11.94 14.27
N MET A 69 5.24 -11.13 13.27
CA MET A 69 6.17 -10.32 12.50
C MET A 69 6.84 -9.26 13.38
N THR A 70 8.14 -9.05 13.19
CA THR A 70 8.87 -7.92 13.79
C THR A 70 9.11 -6.86 12.72
N VAL A 71 8.73 -5.61 13.00
CA VAL A 71 8.96 -4.47 12.12
C VAL A 71 10.20 -3.72 12.60
N HIS A 72 11.16 -3.51 11.71
CA HIS A 72 12.38 -2.73 11.98
C HIS A 72 12.12 -1.26 11.62
N ALA A 73 11.52 -0.52 12.57
CA ALA A 73 11.01 0.83 12.33
C ALA A 73 12.12 1.81 11.92
N GLU A 74 13.31 1.67 12.50
CA GLU A 74 14.48 2.48 12.20
C GLU A 74 14.96 2.32 10.75
N VAL A 75 14.91 1.09 10.21
CA VAL A 75 15.26 0.83 8.81
C VAL A 75 14.22 1.44 7.87
N LEU A 76 12.94 1.34 8.23
CA LEU A 76 11.85 1.94 7.46
C LEU A 76 11.91 3.47 7.48
N GLU A 77 12.15 4.09 8.64
CA GLU A 77 12.28 5.55 8.77
C GLU A 77 13.47 6.07 7.95
N ALA A 78 14.62 5.41 8.02
CA ALA A 78 15.79 5.76 7.21
C ALA A 78 15.53 5.61 5.70
N SER A 79 14.75 4.60 5.30
CA SER A 79 14.44 4.33 3.89
C SER A 79 13.36 5.25 3.32
N ALA A 80 12.46 5.78 4.15
CA ALA A 80 11.28 6.54 3.71
C ALA A 80 11.61 7.87 3.02
N ALA A 81 12.77 8.47 3.33
CA ALA A 81 13.23 9.70 2.69
C ALA A 81 14.09 9.47 1.43
N THR A 82 14.49 8.22 1.16
CA THR A 82 15.45 7.92 0.10
C THR A 82 14.90 8.20 -1.29
N GLY A 83 15.80 8.54 -2.24
CA GLY A 83 15.44 8.73 -3.64
C GLY A 83 14.60 9.98 -3.90
N PHE A 84 14.78 11.05 -3.12
CA PHE A 84 14.06 12.31 -3.26
C PHE A 84 12.53 12.16 -3.14
N ALA A 85 12.05 11.21 -2.34
CA ALA A 85 10.62 10.93 -2.18
C ALA A 85 9.80 12.17 -1.78
N LEU A 86 10.41 13.08 -1.00
CA LEU A 86 9.81 14.33 -0.52
C LEU A 86 9.78 15.46 -1.57
N ALA A 87 10.32 15.24 -2.78
CA ALA A 87 10.25 16.22 -3.87
C ALA A 87 8.79 16.55 -4.23
N THR A 88 7.90 15.56 -4.17
CA THR A 88 6.46 15.75 -4.41
C THR A 88 5.84 16.71 -3.40
N ASP A 89 6.23 16.62 -2.12
CA ASP A 89 5.74 17.52 -1.07
C ASP A 89 6.18 18.97 -1.30
N VAL A 90 7.39 19.18 -1.84
CA VAL A 90 7.86 20.50 -2.28
C VAL A 90 6.99 21.03 -3.41
N ALA A 91 6.70 20.22 -4.43
CA ALA A 91 5.86 20.64 -5.55
C ALA A 91 4.44 21.01 -5.08
N GLU A 92 3.86 20.24 -4.16
CA GLU A 92 2.56 20.56 -3.57
C GLU A 92 2.57 21.82 -2.73
N LEU A 93 3.66 22.09 -1.99
CA LEU A 93 3.81 23.36 -1.28
C LEU A 93 3.78 24.54 -2.25
N LEU A 94 4.53 24.47 -3.35
CA LEU A 94 4.52 25.53 -4.37
C LEU A 94 3.13 25.73 -4.96
N VAL A 95 2.40 24.64 -5.24
CA VAL A 95 1.01 24.73 -5.73
C VAL A 95 0.09 25.36 -4.69
N ARG A 96 0.22 25.01 -3.41
CA ARG A 96 -0.51 25.67 -2.32
C ARG A 96 -0.19 27.16 -2.20
N ASN A 97 1.04 27.55 -2.53
CA ASN A 97 1.49 28.94 -2.60
C ASN A 97 1.05 29.67 -3.89
N GLY A 98 0.28 29.00 -4.76
CA GLY A 98 -0.31 29.60 -5.97
C GLY A 98 0.51 29.42 -7.26
N VAL A 99 1.60 28.66 -7.22
CA VAL A 99 2.39 28.33 -8.42
C VAL A 99 1.65 27.31 -9.27
N ALA A 100 1.62 27.48 -10.59
CA ALA A 100 0.99 26.51 -11.46
C ALA A 100 1.69 25.15 -11.34
N PHE A 101 0.92 24.04 -11.31
CA PHE A 101 1.48 22.70 -11.11
C PHE A 101 2.65 22.37 -12.05
N ARG A 102 2.54 22.78 -13.32
CA ARG A 102 3.61 22.58 -14.31
C ARG A 102 4.91 23.26 -13.88
N GLU A 103 4.83 24.51 -13.43
CA GLU A 103 5.99 25.31 -12.99
C GLU A 103 6.57 24.76 -11.69
N ALA A 104 5.72 24.37 -10.75
CA ALA A 104 6.13 23.72 -9.51
C ALA A 104 6.88 22.41 -9.77
N HIS A 105 6.33 21.54 -10.62
CA HIS A 105 6.94 20.27 -11.00
C HIS A 105 8.27 20.47 -11.74
N GLU A 106 8.35 21.48 -12.62
CA GLU A 106 9.59 21.80 -13.33
C GLU A 106 10.69 22.33 -12.38
N ALA A 107 10.33 23.24 -11.46
CA ALA A 107 11.26 23.78 -10.46
C ALA A 107 11.82 22.68 -9.55
N VAL A 108 10.95 21.79 -9.06
CA VAL A 108 11.37 20.65 -8.24
C VAL A 108 12.19 19.65 -9.04
N GLY A 109 11.85 19.39 -10.30
CA GLY A 109 12.64 18.53 -11.18
C GLY A 109 14.07 19.06 -11.36
N ARG A 110 14.23 20.37 -11.57
CA ARG A 110 15.56 21.01 -11.60
C ARG A 110 16.29 20.90 -10.27
N LEU A 111 15.60 21.05 -9.15
CA LEU A 111 16.18 20.87 -7.81
C LEU A 111 16.72 19.46 -7.62
N VAL A 112 15.95 18.42 -7.96
CA VAL A 112 16.39 17.02 -7.86
C VAL A 112 17.63 16.75 -8.72
N VAL A 113 17.66 17.26 -9.97
CA VAL A 113 18.83 17.12 -10.85
C VAL A 113 20.06 17.83 -10.27
N TRP A 114 19.86 19.04 -9.74
CA TRP A 114 20.93 19.81 -9.12
C TRP A 114 21.50 19.09 -7.89
N CYS A 115 20.65 18.62 -6.98
CA CYS A 115 21.03 17.84 -5.80
C CYS A 115 21.79 16.57 -6.19
N THR A 116 21.30 15.84 -7.19
CA THR A 116 21.95 14.63 -7.70
C THR A 116 23.36 14.92 -8.23
N THR A 117 23.53 16.01 -8.97
CA THR A 117 24.82 16.40 -9.55
C THR A 117 25.83 16.85 -8.50
N HIS A 118 25.36 17.44 -7.40
CA HIS A 118 26.20 17.95 -6.31
C HIS A 118 26.34 16.99 -5.12
N GLY A 119 25.77 15.78 -5.19
CA GLY A 119 25.81 14.80 -4.11
C GLY A 119 25.13 15.28 -2.82
N LYS A 120 24.07 16.07 -2.96
CA LYS A 120 23.27 16.65 -1.85
C LYS A 120 21.87 16.03 -1.84
N ASP A 121 21.22 16.02 -0.67
CA ASP A 121 19.78 15.78 -0.58
C ASP A 121 18.98 17.10 -0.62
N LEU A 122 17.64 17.06 -0.72
CA LEU A 122 16.80 18.27 -0.74
C LEU A 122 17.03 19.19 0.46
N PRO A 123 17.15 18.67 1.71
CA PRO A 123 17.40 19.52 2.87
C PRO A 123 18.78 20.18 2.86
N ASP A 124 19.72 19.68 2.06
CA ASP A 124 21.11 20.17 2.04
C ASP A 124 21.34 21.31 1.03
N ALA A 125 20.40 21.54 0.12
CA ALA A 125 20.44 22.70 -0.77
C ALA A 125 20.28 23.98 0.07
N THR A 126 21.20 24.93 -0.06
CA THR A 126 21.18 26.23 0.64
C THR A 126 20.18 27.18 0.01
N ASP A 127 19.79 28.22 0.73
CA ASP A 127 18.79 29.19 0.25
C ASP A 127 19.26 29.92 -1.03
N ALA A 128 20.56 30.14 -1.17
CA ALA A 128 21.15 30.70 -2.39
C ALA A 128 21.03 29.73 -3.58
N GLU A 129 21.30 28.44 -3.37
CA GLU A 129 21.18 27.40 -4.39
C GLU A 129 19.71 27.18 -4.79
N LEU A 130 18.78 27.20 -3.84
CA LEU A 130 17.34 27.14 -4.10
C LEU A 130 16.89 28.32 -4.98
N ALA A 131 17.32 29.54 -4.66
CA ALA A 131 16.98 30.74 -5.41
C ALA A 131 17.57 30.75 -6.83
N GLU A 132 18.75 30.14 -7.03
CA GLU A 132 19.35 29.98 -8.37
C GLU A 132 18.52 29.04 -9.27
N ILE A 133 17.89 28.02 -8.68
CA ILE A 133 17.10 27.02 -9.41
C ILE A 133 15.70 27.54 -9.79
N SER A 134 15.07 28.28 -8.88
CA SER A 134 13.75 28.88 -9.09
C SER A 134 13.46 29.97 -8.04
N PRO A 135 12.89 31.11 -8.44
CA PRO A 135 12.45 32.14 -7.49
C PRO A 135 11.30 31.65 -6.58
N HIS A 136 10.62 30.56 -6.95
CA HIS A 136 9.56 29.95 -6.16
C HIS A 136 10.09 29.04 -5.03
N LEU A 137 11.36 28.61 -5.09
CA LEU A 137 11.96 27.75 -4.06
C LEU A 137 12.48 28.62 -2.92
N THR A 138 11.57 29.03 -2.03
CA THR A 138 11.90 29.80 -0.82
C THR A 138 12.30 28.89 0.35
N PRO A 139 12.89 29.43 1.44
CA PRO A 139 13.32 28.60 2.58
C PRO A 139 12.20 27.81 3.28
N ASP A 140 10.93 28.17 3.04
CA ASP A 140 9.74 27.46 3.53
C ASP A 140 9.60 26.04 2.96
N VAL A 141 10.26 25.70 1.86
CA VAL A 141 10.30 24.31 1.33
C VAL A 141 10.80 23.31 2.37
N ARG A 142 11.64 23.74 3.31
CA ARG A 142 12.14 22.90 4.41
C ARG A 142 11.04 22.45 5.37
N THR A 143 9.92 23.18 5.43
CA THR A 143 8.79 22.81 6.30
C THR A 143 8.13 21.49 5.88
N VAL A 144 8.26 21.10 4.61
CA VAL A 144 7.70 19.85 4.06
C VAL A 144 8.75 18.76 3.83
N LEU A 145 10.03 19.05 4.09
CA LEU A 145 11.14 18.10 3.94
C LEU A 145 11.33 17.23 5.19
N SER A 146 10.24 16.66 5.70
CA SER A 146 10.28 15.64 6.73
C SER A 146 9.28 14.53 6.43
N VAL A 147 9.69 13.27 6.59
CA VAL A 147 8.80 12.11 6.39
C VAL A 147 7.56 12.20 7.27
N ARG A 148 7.74 12.60 8.54
CA ARG A 148 6.62 12.76 9.48
C ARG A 148 5.68 13.88 9.07
N GLY A 149 6.21 15.01 8.59
CA GLY A 149 5.41 16.12 8.07
C GLY A 149 4.65 15.73 6.80
N ALA A 150 5.29 15.05 5.86
CA ALA A 150 4.69 14.55 4.64
C ALA A 150 3.52 13.59 4.94
N ILE A 151 3.69 12.65 5.88
CA ILE A 151 2.60 11.75 6.32
C ILE A 151 1.47 12.56 6.99
N ALA A 152 1.81 13.51 7.88
CA ALA A 152 0.82 14.31 8.58
C ALA A 152 -0.01 15.19 7.64
N ALA A 153 0.57 15.65 6.53
CA ALA A 153 -0.12 16.45 5.50
C ALA A 153 -1.14 15.67 4.67
N ARG A 154 -1.12 14.32 4.71
CA ARG A 154 -2.11 13.47 4.03
C ARG A 154 -3.32 13.23 4.92
N ASP A 155 -4.00 14.31 5.31
CA ASP A 155 -5.11 14.31 6.26
C ASP A 155 -6.51 14.24 5.63
N GLY A 156 -6.59 14.17 4.28
CA GLY A 156 -7.82 13.87 3.56
C GLY A 156 -8.38 12.49 3.93
N HIS A 157 -9.67 12.27 3.64
CA HIS A 157 -10.31 10.98 3.91
C HIS A 157 -9.55 9.81 3.27
N GLY A 158 -9.24 8.77 4.07
CA GLY A 158 -8.44 7.63 3.64
C GLY A 158 -6.93 7.88 3.55
N GLY A 159 -6.45 9.07 3.94
CA GLY A 159 -5.03 9.44 3.93
C GLY A 159 -4.22 8.76 5.04
N THR A 160 -2.90 8.95 4.99
CA THR A 160 -1.93 8.28 5.88
C THR A 160 -1.66 9.05 7.17
N ALA A 161 -2.23 10.24 7.36
CA ALA A 161 -2.09 10.99 8.60
C ALA A 161 -2.64 10.18 9.79
N ALA A 162 -1.98 10.30 10.96
CA ALA A 162 -2.31 9.51 12.15
C ALA A 162 -3.79 9.60 12.56
N VAL A 163 -4.40 10.78 12.42
CA VAL A 163 -5.83 10.98 12.69
C VAL A 163 -6.72 10.14 11.75
N ARG A 164 -6.38 10.06 10.46
CA ARG A 164 -7.13 9.31 9.45
C ARG A 164 -6.95 7.80 9.63
N VAL A 165 -5.74 7.35 9.92
CA VAL A 165 -5.46 5.94 10.24
C VAL A 165 -6.19 5.51 11.52
N GLY A 166 -6.25 6.38 12.54
CA GLY A 166 -7.02 6.14 13.76
C GLY A 166 -8.52 5.97 13.49
N GLU A 167 -9.10 6.84 12.66
CA GLU A 167 -10.49 6.72 12.22
C GLU A 167 -10.74 5.44 11.41
N GLN A 168 -9.86 5.10 10.48
CA GLN A 168 -9.97 3.86 9.70
C GLN A 168 -9.92 2.62 10.59
N LEU A 169 -9.04 2.60 11.59
CA LEU A 169 -8.96 1.52 12.56
C LEU A 169 -10.25 1.38 13.38
N ALA A 170 -10.84 2.50 13.80
CA ALA A 170 -12.11 2.49 14.50
C ALA A 170 -13.25 1.95 13.60
N ALA A 171 -13.32 2.39 12.35
CA ALA A 171 -14.31 1.92 11.38
C ALA A 171 -14.18 0.42 11.10
N VAL A 172 -12.97 -0.09 10.85
CA VAL A 172 -12.73 -1.52 10.59
C VAL A 172 -13.09 -2.38 11.81
N ARG A 173 -12.88 -1.88 13.03
CA ARG A 173 -13.29 -2.60 14.25
C ARG A 173 -14.80 -2.74 14.38
N LEU A 174 -15.56 -1.70 14.01
CA LEU A 174 -17.02 -1.75 13.99
C LEU A 174 -17.51 -2.74 12.94
N GLU A 175 -17.01 -2.62 11.71
CA GLU A 175 -17.35 -3.54 10.61
C GLU A 175 -17.04 -5.00 10.98
N LEU A 176 -15.87 -5.26 11.56
CA LEU A 176 -15.50 -6.61 11.99
C LEU A 176 -16.43 -7.15 13.06
N ALA A 177 -16.90 -6.32 13.99
CA ALA A 177 -17.87 -6.74 15.00
C ALA A 177 -19.21 -7.11 14.36
N ASP A 178 -19.63 -6.41 13.31
CA ASP A 178 -20.87 -6.65 12.59
C ASP A 178 -20.78 -7.95 11.77
N GLN A 179 -19.68 -8.14 11.04
CA GLN A 179 -19.40 -9.37 10.29
C GLN A 179 -19.34 -10.60 11.20
N ARG A 180 -18.76 -10.47 12.40
CA ARG A 180 -18.76 -11.57 13.40
C ARG A 180 -20.16 -11.91 13.89
N ARG A 181 -20.98 -10.90 14.22
CA ARG A 181 -22.37 -11.15 14.65
C ARG A 181 -23.17 -11.83 13.56
N TRP A 182 -22.96 -11.46 12.30
CA TRP A 182 -23.59 -12.14 11.17
C TRP A 182 -23.13 -13.60 11.05
N ALA A 183 -21.82 -13.85 11.14
CA ALA A 183 -21.26 -15.20 11.03
C ALA A 183 -21.67 -16.13 12.19
N ASP A 184 -21.78 -15.60 13.41
CA ASP A 184 -22.19 -16.37 14.60
C ASP A 184 -23.72 -16.63 14.65
N ALA A 185 -24.51 -15.88 13.88
CA ALA A 185 -25.96 -16.00 13.84
C ALA A 185 -26.47 -17.03 12.81
N GLY A 186 -25.62 -17.45 11.86
CA GLY A 186 -25.93 -18.46 10.84
C GLY A 186 -25.46 -19.85 11.25
#